data_AF-A0A9E3TS56-F1
#
_entry.id   AF-A0A9E3TS56-F1
#
_cell.length_a   1.000
_cell.length_b   1.000
_cell.length_c   1.000
_cell.angle_alpha   90.00
_cell.angle_beta   90.00
_cell.angle_gamma   90.00
#
_symmetry.space_group_name_H-M   'P 1'
#
loop_
_entity.id
_entity.type
_entity.pdbx_description
1 polymer ?
#
loop_
_entity_poly.entity_id
_entity_poly.type
_entity_poly.pdbx_seq_one_letter_code
_entity_poly.pdbx_strand_id
1 'polypeptide(L)'
;MKLRIVITACSLTALLVAGPQTTNATSPFKKAFDERYVKDSGNEEFQAAFRKDGCYVCHVKEKKKDFVNHYGHELAKLIPGNVQTRLDEARKNGREAKDAEEQQTLKELAEAMKKVEEIKSPSGVTYGELFKSHKLPSHEGEFTTK
;
A
#
# COMPACT_ATOMS: atom_id res chain seq x y z
N MET A 1 17.92 64.58 5.30
CA MET A 1 16.77 64.12 6.14
C MET A 1 15.51 64.33 5.31
N LYS A 2 14.67 63.37 4.90
CA LYS A 2 14.31 62.04 5.43
C LYS A 2 13.96 61.10 4.26
N LEU A 3 14.42 59.87 4.38
CA LEU A 3 14.04 58.68 3.61
C LEU A 3 12.57 58.33 3.89
N ARG A 4 11.78 57.99 2.86
CA ARG A 4 10.51 57.27 3.03
C ARG A 4 10.38 56.19 1.96
N ILE A 5 10.69 54.98 2.40
CA ILE A 5 10.38 53.68 1.79
C ILE A 5 8.86 53.53 1.76
N VAL A 6 8.29 53.12 0.63
CA VAL A 6 6.94 52.54 0.58
C VAL A 6 7.04 51.15 -0.05
N ILE A 7 6.47 50.22 0.70
CA ILE A 7 6.55 48.77 0.62
C ILE A 7 5.47 48.24 -0.34
N THR A 8 5.90 47.38 -1.26
CA THR A 8 5.33 46.08 -1.67
C THR A 8 3.82 45.87 -1.79
N ALA A 9 3.38 45.36 -2.95
CA ALA A 9 2.42 44.26 -3.05
C ALA A 9 2.49 43.59 -4.44
N CYS A 10 3.41 42.62 -4.61
CA CYS A 10 3.36 41.66 -5.71
C CYS A 10 2.36 40.55 -5.31
N SER A 11 1.13 40.64 -5.80
CA SER A 11 0.13 39.59 -5.59
C SER A 11 0.44 38.39 -6.48
N LEU A 12 1.12 37.39 -5.91
CA LEU A 12 1.34 36.08 -6.54
C LEU A 12 0.11 35.20 -6.25
N THR A 13 -0.85 35.18 -7.17
CA THR A 13 -2.03 34.32 -7.07
C THR A 13 -1.61 32.88 -7.39
N ALA A 14 -1.34 32.08 -6.36
CA ALA A 14 -1.08 30.65 -6.50
C ALA A 14 -2.38 29.94 -6.95
N LEU A 15 -2.40 29.51 -8.21
CA LEU A 15 -3.47 28.70 -8.79
C LEU A 15 -3.38 27.28 -8.22
N LEU A 16 -4.21 26.96 -7.22
CA LEU A 16 -4.41 25.58 -6.78
C LEU A 16 -5.17 24.81 -7.87
N VAL A 17 -4.44 24.06 -8.68
CA VAL A 17 -5.04 23.05 -9.56
C VAL A 17 -5.40 21.84 -8.69
N ALA A 18 -6.62 21.83 -8.16
CA ALA A 18 -7.22 20.63 -7.61
C ALA A 18 -7.62 19.71 -8.78
N GLY A 19 -6.69 18.85 -9.21
CA GLY A 19 -7.01 17.77 -10.14
C GLY A 19 -8.03 16.80 -9.52
N PRO A 20 -8.90 16.16 -10.33
CA PRO A 20 -9.89 15.23 -9.82
C PRO A 20 -9.20 14.04 -9.15
N GLN A 21 -9.37 13.91 -7.83
CA GLN A 21 -8.97 12.71 -7.11
C GLN A 21 -9.95 11.60 -7.47
N THR A 22 -9.63 10.81 -8.50
CA THR A 22 -10.38 9.60 -8.82
C THR A 22 -10.06 8.52 -7.79
N THR A 23 -10.65 8.62 -6.61
CA THR A 23 -10.60 7.57 -5.61
C THR A 23 -11.74 6.60 -5.87
N ASN A 24 -11.54 5.66 -6.80
CA ASN A 24 -12.06 4.33 -6.51
C ASN A 24 -11.40 3.94 -5.19
N ALA A 25 -12.21 3.71 -4.15
CA ALA A 25 -11.77 3.46 -2.78
C ALA A 25 -11.11 2.08 -2.62
N THR A 26 -10.13 1.77 -3.48
CA THR A 26 -9.21 0.66 -3.28
C THR A 26 -8.14 1.13 -2.31
N SER A 27 -7.94 0.37 -1.23
CA SER A 27 -6.84 0.60 -0.29
C SER A 27 -5.51 0.76 -1.08
N PRO A 28 -4.64 1.74 -0.73
CA PRO A 28 -3.35 1.93 -1.40
C PRO A 28 -2.52 0.65 -1.51
N PHE A 29 -2.63 -0.24 -0.52
CA PHE A 29 -2.00 -1.56 -0.50
C PHE A 29 -2.55 -2.50 -1.59
N LYS A 30 -3.87 -2.54 -1.76
CA LYS A 30 -4.51 -3.32 -2.83
C LYS A 30 -4.04 -2.80 -4.19
N LYS A 31 -3.97 -1.48 -4.35
CA LYS A 31 -3.50 -0.85 -5.58
C LYS A 31 -2.04 -1.22 -5.88
N ALA A 32 -1.16 -1.20 -4.89
CA ALA A 32 0.24 -1.60 -5.07
C ALA A 32 0.37 -3.06 -5.54
N PHE A 33 -0.44 -3.98 -5.00
CA PHE A 33 -0.49 -5.37 -5.48
C PHE A 33 -0.98 -5.48 -6.92
N ASP A 34 -2.07 -4.78 -7.23
CA ASP A 34 -2.66 -4.75 -8.57
C ASP A 34 -1.64 -4.28 -9.62
N GLU A 35 -0.99 -3.15 -9.35
CA GLU A 35 -0.01 -2.53 -10.24
C GLU A 35 1.25 -3.39 -10.40
N ARG A 36 1.70 -4.09 -9.36
CA ARG A 36 2.92 -4.91 -9.45
C ARG A 36 2.70 -6.23 -10.17
N TYR A 37 1.55 -6.88 -9.97
CA TYR A 37 1.37 -8.28 -10.40
C TYR A 37 0.21 -8.50 -11.36
N VAL A 38 -0.89 -7.76 -11.24
CA VAL A 38 -2.18 -8.18 -11.81
C VAL A 38 -2.55 -7.39 -13.06
N LYS A 39 -2.51 -6.06 -12.99
CA LYS A 39 -3.01 -5.16 -14.02
C LYS A 39 -2.42 -5.45 -15.39
N ASP A 40 -1.11 -5.63 -15.45
CA ASP A 40 -0.36 -5.82 -16.70
C ASP A 40 -0.01 -7.30 -16.95
N SER A 41 -0.65 -8.25 -16.24
CA SER A 41 -0.42 -9.69 -16.41
C SER A 41 -0.87 -10.25 -17.77
N GLY A 42 -1.79 -9.58 -18.46
CA GLY A 42 -2.44 -10.12 -19.66
C GLY A 42 -3.32 -11.36 -19.41
N ASN A 43 -3.61 -11.69 -18.15
CA ASN A 43 -4.42 -12.84 -17.77
C ASN A 43 -5.75 -12.42 -17.12
N GLU A 44 -6.85 -12.53 -17.87
CA GLU A 44 -8.17 -12.07 -17.42
C GLU A 44 -8.70 -12.86 -16.21
N GLU A 45 -8.40 -14.16 -16.12
CA GLU A 45 -8.82 -15.01 -15.01
C GLU A 45 -8.13 -14.60 -13.71
N PHE A 46 -6.85 -14.30 -13.78
CA PHE A 46 -6.07 -13.81 -12.64
C PHE A 46 -6.54 -12.43 -12.19
N GLN A 47 -6.81 -11.53 -13.14
CA GLN A 47 -7.42 -10.24 -12.83
C GLN A 47 -8.81 -10.41 -12.20
N ALA A 48 -9.63 -11.36 -12.68
CA ALA A 48 -10.94 -11.65 -12.11
C ALA A 48 -10.84 -12.23 -10.70
N ALA A 49 -9.92 -13.18 -10.48
CA ALA A 49 -9.61 -13.74 -9.18
C ALA A 49 -9.16 -12.65 -8.20
N PHE A 50 -8.27 -11.75 -8.63
CA PHE A 50 -7.83 -10.63 -7.79
C PHE A 50 -8.94 -9.63 -7.49
N ARG A 51 -9.82 -9.33 -8.46
CA ARG A 51 -11.01 -8.48 -8.22
C ARG A 51 -11.94 -9.10 -7.17
N LYS A 52 -12.06 -10.43 -7.15
CA LYS A 52 -12.86 -11.18 -6.17
C LYS A 52 -12.21 -11.21 -4.78
N ASP A 53 -10.90 -11.45 -4.71
CA ASP A 53 -10.19 -11.61 -3.45
C ASP A 53 -9.79 -10.27 -2.81
N GLY A 54 -9.24 -9.34 -3.60
CA GLY A 54 -8.89 -7.99 -3.17
C GLY A 54 -8.05 -7.94 -1.90
N CYS A 55 -8.69 -7.55 -0.78
CA CYS A 55 -8.02 -7.47 0.53
C CYS A 55 -7.60 -8.85 1.08
N TYR A 56 -8.27 -9.92 0.66
CA TYR A 56 -8.01 -11.28 1.15
C TYR A 56 -6.76 -11.92 0.55
N VAL A 57 -6.11 -11.23 -0.39
CA VAL A 57 -4.76 -11.58 -0.85
C VAL A 57 -3.74 -11.52 0.29
N CYS A 58 -3.93 -10.63 1.27
CA CYS A 58 -3.06 -10.52 2.45
C CYS A 58 -3.80 -10.82 3.76
N HIS A 59 -5.11 -10.58 3.82
CA HIS A 59 -5.91 -10.75 5.04
C HIS A 59 -6.70 -12.05 5.06
N VAL A 60 -6.98 -12.55 6.25
CA VAL A 60 -7.86 -13.71 6.44
C VAL A 60 -9.31 -13.25 6.40
N LYS A 61 -10.15 -13.95 5.63
CA LYS A 61 -11.58 -13.66 5.54
C LYS A 61 -12.27 -13.88 6.89
N GLU A 62 -13.28 -13.06 7.20
CA GLU A 62 -14.07 -13.14 8.45
C GLU A 62 -13.25 -12.92 9.75
N LYS A 63 -11.99 -12.50 9.62
CA LYS A 63 -11.14 -12.09 10.74
C LYS A 63 -10.96 -10.57 10.75
N LYS A 64 -10.42 -10.07 11.86
CA LYS A 64 -10.02 -8.66 11.98
C LYS A 64 -8.83 -8.40 11.04
N LYS A 65 -8.64 -7.13 10.65
CA LYS A 65 -7.61 -6.72 9.67
C LYS A 65 -6.17 -6.94 10.14
N ASP A 66 -5.94 -7.11 11.43
CA ASP A 66 -4.64 -7.49 11.99
C ASP A 66 -4.29 -8.96 11.74
N PHE A 67 -5.28 -9.79 11.37
CA PHE A 67 -5.06 -11.16 10.95
C PHE A 67 -4.71 -11.24 9.46
N VAL A 68 -3.56 -11.84 9.19
CA VAL A 68 -2.99 -11.99 7.85
C VAL A 68 -2.74 -13.46 7.54
N ASN A 69 -2.85 -13.79 6.26
CA ASN A 69 -2.49 -15.11 5.74
C ASN A 69 -0.96 -15.25 5.67
N HIS A 70 -0.44 -16.39 5.19
CA HIS A 70 1.00 -16.59 5.05
C HIS A 70 1.70 -15.47 4.26
N TYR A 71 1.11 -15.01 3.16
CA TYR A 71 1.71 -13.95 2.34
C TYR A 71 1.75 -12.60 3.05
N GLY A 72 0.64 -12.20 3.67
CA GLY A 72 0.57 -10.98 4.46
C GLY A 72 1.50 -11.02 5.67
N HIS A 73 1.73 -12.20 6.26
CA HIS A 73 2.69 -12.40 7.35
C HIS A 73 4.14 -12.17 6.89
N GLU A 74 4.54 -12.72 5.74
CA GLU A 74 5.88 -12.49 5.20
C GLU A 74 6.10 -11.03 4.81
N LEU A 75 5.08 -10.36 4.24
CA LEU A 75 5.15 -8.91 4.01
C LEU A 75 5.32 -8.13 5.32
N ALA A 76 4.57 -8.47 6.36
CA ALA A 76 4.65 -7.79 7.65
C ALA A 76 6.02 -7.94 8.33
N LYS A 77 6.72 -9.06 8.15
CA LYS A 77 8.11 -9.24 8.64
C LYS A 77 9.11 -8.32 7.94
N LEU A 78 8.84 -7.96 6.69
CA LEU A 78 9.73 -7.18 5.84
C LEU A 78 9.52 -5.67 5.97
N ILE A 79 8.36 -5.26 6.49
CA ILE A 79 8.02 -3.86 6.75
C ILE A 79 8.41 -3.50 8.19
N PRO A 80 9.18 -2.42 8.41
CA PRO A 80 9.67 -2.08 9.74
C PRO A 80 8.56 -1.57 10.67
N GLY A 81 8.48 -2.17 11.86
CA GLY A 81 7.58 -1.74 12.91
C GLY A 81 6.10 -2.00 12.62
N ASN A 82 5.22 -1.52 13.52
CA ASN A 82 3.78 -1.66 13.34
C ASN A 82 3.22 -0.49 12.53
N VAL A 83 2.86 -0.76 11.27
CA VAL A 83 2.29 0.23 10.35
C VAL A 83 1.05 0.91 10.91
N GLN A 84 0.16 0.16 11.57
CA GLN A 84 -1.06 0.72 12.13
C GLN A 84 -0.74 1.72 13.25
N THR A 85 0.18 1.37 14.15
CA THR A 85 0.67 2.27 15.21
C THR A 85 1.28 3.54 14.61
N ARG A 86 2.16 3.40 13.60
CA ARG A 86 2.80 4.54 12.92
C ARG A 86 1.76 5.47 12.27
N LEU A 87 0.79 4.92 11.55
CA LEU A 87 -0.29 5.69 10.94
C LEU A 87 -1.21 6.36 11.97
N ASP A 88 -1.50 5.69 13.08
CA ASP A 88 -2.30 6.26 14.17
C ASP A 88 -1.58 7.41 14.89
N GLU A 89 -0.26 7.30 15.07
CA GLU A 89 0.59 8.37 15.60
C GLU A 89 0.67 9.55 14.63
N ALA A 90 0.96 9.29 13.36
CA ALA A 90 1.01 10.31 12.31
C ALA A 90 -0.32 11.06 12.18
N ARG A 91 -1.46 10.35 12.30
CA ARG A 91 -2.79 10.96 12.29
C ARG A 91 -3.02 11.95 13.43
N LYS A 92 -2.44 11.73 14.62
CA LYS A 92 -2.51 12.68 15.74
C LYS A 92 -1.79 14.00 15.41
N ASN A 93 -0.80 13.95 14.52
CA ASN A 93 -0.02 15.10 14.06
C ASN A 93 -0.63 15.80 12.83
N GLY A 94 -1.82 15.38 12.39
CA GLY A 94 -2.56 16.02 11.30
C GLY A 94 -2.53 15.24 9.99
N ARG A 95 -3.20 15.78 8.98
CA ARG A 95 -3.40 15.12 7.68
C ARG A 95 -2.09 14.94 6.93
N GLU A 96 -1.27 15.99 6.87
CA GLU A 96 0.02 15.97 6.14
C GLU A 96 0.98 14.92 6.72
N ALA A 97 1.06 14.81 8.04
CA ALA A 97 1.86 13.79 8.70
C ALA A 97 1.35 12.38 8.37
N LYS A 98 0.04 12.15 8.42
CA LYS A 98 -0.56 10.87 8.02
C LYS A 98 -0.26 10.53 6.56
N ASP A 99 -0.41 11.49 5.65
CA ASP A 99 -0.20 11.28 4.22
C ASP A 99 1.28 10.97 3.93
N ALA A 100 2.21 11.64 4.62
CA ALA A 100 3.65 11.34 4.54
C ALA A 100 3.97 9.92 5.05
N GLU A 101 3.37 9.52 6.16
CA GLU A 101 3.54 8.18 6.73
C GLU A 101 2.96 7.08 5.82
N GLU A 102 1.81 7.34 5.19
CA GLU A 102 1.20 6.45 4.21
C GLU A 102 2.09 6.29 2.97
N GLN A 103 2.66 7.39 2.46
CA GLN A 103 3.62 7.34 1.35
C GLN A 103 4.90 6.57 1.71
N GLN A 104 5.42 6.76 2.92
CA GLN A 104 6.59 6.02 3.41
C GLN A 104 6.28 4.52 3.51
N THR A 105 5.13 4.17 4.09
CA THR A 105 4.65 2.79 4.19
C THR A 105 4.49 2.14 2.81
N LEU A 106 4.02 2.87 1.80
CA LEU A 106 3.89 2.36 0.44
C LEU A 106 5.24 2.05 -0.22
N LYS A 107 6.29 2.83 0.07
CA LYS A 107 7.65 2.55 -0.39
C LYS A 107 8.19 1.27 0.26
N GLU A 108 8.01 1.15 1.57
CA GLU A 108 8.41 -0.03 2.33
C GLU A 108 7.65 -1.28 1.86
N LEU A 109 6.35 -1.16 1.57
CA LEU A 109 5.55 -2.22 0.98
C LEU A 109 6.10 -2.63 -0.40
N ALA A 110 6.43 -1.68 -1.27
CA ALA A 110 6.97 -2.00 -2.59
C ALA A 110 8.30 -2.76 -2.50
N GLU A 111 9.16 -2.38 -1.56
CA GLU A 111 10.40 -3.10 -1.26
C GLU A 111 10.14 -4.49 -0.67
N ALA A 112 9.20 -4.60 0.28
CA ALA A 112 8.79 -5.88 0.86
C ALA A 112 8.20 -6.81 -0.19
N MET A 113 7.38 -6.29 -1.12
CA MET A 113 6.83 -7.04 -2.25
C MET A 113 7.92 -7.56 -3.18
N LYS A 114 9.01 -6.81 -3.39
CA LYS A 114 10.16 -7.30 -4.15
C LYS A 114 10.88 -8.44 -3.40
N LYS A 115 11.09 -8.30 -2.09
CA LYS A 115 11.82 -9.29 -1.29
C LYS A 115 11.01 -10.58 -1.08
N VAL A 116 9.69 -10.48 -0.88
CA VAL A 116 8.82 -11.63 -0.66
C VAL A 116 8.75 -12.55 -1.88
N GLU A 117 9.03 -12.05 -3.09
CA GLU A 117 9.08 -12.87 -4.31
C GLU A 117 10.10 -14.01 -4.21
N GLU A 118 11.13 -13.88 -3.37
CA GLU A 118 12.16 -14.91 -3.15
C GLU A 118 11.78 -15.91 -2.05
N ILE A 119 10.72 -15.63 -1.28
CA ILE A 119 10.28 -16.47 -0.16
C ILE A 119 9.38 -17.59 -0.69
N LYS A 120 9.57 -18.81 -0.19
CA LYS A 120 8.71 -19.96 -0.48
C LYS A 120 7.35 -19.80 0.17
N SER A 121 6.29 -19.97 -0.62
CA SER A 121 4.94 -20.14 -0.12
C SER A 121 4.75 -21.54 0.49
N PRO A 122 3.69 -21.77 1.28
CA PRO A 122 3.36 -23.10 1.82
C PRO A 122 3.21 -24.20 0.75
N SER A 123 2.89 -23.84 -0.49
CA SER A 123 2.83 -24.76 -1.63
C SER A 123 4.19 -25.21 -2.17
N GLY A 124 5.30 -24.69 -1.63
CA GLY A 124 6.67 -25.11 -1.96
C GLY A 124 7.35 -24.35 -3.09
N VAL A 125 6.61 -23.53 -3.85
CA VAL A 125 7.15 -22.59 -4.85
C VAL A 125 7.41 -21.22 -4.22
N THR A 126 8.21 -20.37 -4.85
CA THR A 126 8.36 -18.97 -4.40
C THR A 126 7.12 -18.14 -4.73
N TYR A 127 6.86 -17.05 -3.99
CA TYR A 127 5.79 -16.12 -4.34
C TYR A 127 6.01 -15.48 -5.72
N GLY A 128 7.27 -15.23 -6.13
CA GLY A 128 7.58 -14.74 -7.46
C GLY A 128 7.16 -15.72 -8.56
N GLU A 129 7.45 -17.01 -8.40
CA GLU A 129 6.99 -18.06 -9.31
C GLU A 129 5.46 -18.20 -9.32
N LEU A 130 4.83 -18.07 -8.14
CA LEU A 130 3.38 -18.11 -7.98
C LEU A 130 2.70 -17.00 -8.81
N PHE A 131 3.17 -15.76 -8.69
CA PHE A 131 2.61 -14.61 -9.42
C PHE A 131 2.91 -14.67 -10.92
N LYS A 132 4.11 -15.11 -11.32
CA LYS A 132 4.44 -15.38 -12.74
C LYS A 132 3.54 -16.46 -13.35
N SER A 133 3.04 -17.37 -12.52
CA SER A 133 2.09 -18.41 -12.92
C SER A 133 0.63 -17.95 -12.85
N HIS A 134 0.37 -16.65 -12.65
CA HIS A 134 -0.96 -16.05 -12.55
C HIS A 134 -1.82 -16.65 -11.43
N LYS A 135 -1.19 -17.00 -10.30
CA LYS A 135 -1.87 -17.53 -9.11
C LYS A 135 -1.80 -16.53 -7.97
N LEU A 136 -2.87 -16.47 -7.17
CA LEU A 136 -2.91 -15.69 -5.93
C LEU A 136 -2.35 -16.50 -4.76
N PRO A 137 -1.91 -15.84 -3.68
CA PRO A 137 -1.54 -16.51 -2.44
C PRO A 137 -2.72 -17.27 -1.84
N SER A 138 -2.40 -18.34 -1.10
CA SER A 138 -3.41 -19.06 -0.31
C SER A 138 -4.03 -18.15 0.75
N HIS A 139 -5.31 -18.36 1.04
CA HIS A 139 -6.02 -17.71 2.15
C HIS A 139 -5.73 -18.39 3.50
N GLU A 140 -4.95 -19.48 3.48
CA GLU A 140 -4.55 -20.20 4.68
C GLU A 140 -3.50 -19.44 5.50
N GLY A 141 -3.37 -19.85 6.75
CA GLY A 141 -2.58 -19.16 7.75
C GLY A 141 -3.42 -18.12 8.50
N GLU A 142 -3.17 -18.01 9.79
CA GLU A 142 -3.84 -17.04 10.66
C GLU A 142 -2.79 -16.45 11.61
N PHE A 143 -2.11 -15.40 11.15
CA PHE A 143 -1.07 -14.71 11.90
C PHE A 143 -1.53 -13.34 12.32
N THR A 144 -1.10 -12.87 13.49
CA THR A 144 -1.31 -11.50 13.94
C THR A 144 -0.13 -10.61 13.55
N THR A 145 -0.43 -9.36 13.19
CA THR A 145 0.55 -8.28 12.93
C THR A 145 0.73 -7.34 14.12
N LYS A 146 0.05 -7.61 15.23
CA LYS A 146 0.23 -6.95 16.52
C LYS A 146 1.38 -7.53 17.33
#